data_AF-A0A1X7T0T1-F1
#
_entry.id   AF-A0A1X7T0T1-F1
#
_cell.length_a   1.000
_cell.length_b   1.000
_cell.length_c   1.000
_cell.angle_alpha   90.00
_cell.angle_beta   90.00
_cell.angle_gamma   90.00
#
_symmetry.space_group_name_H-M   'P 1'
#
loop_
_entity.id
_entity.type
_entity.pdbx_description
1 polymer ?
#
loop_
_entity_poly.entity_id
_entity_poly.type
_entity_poly.pdbx_seq_one_letter_code
_entity_poly.pdbx_strand_id
1 'polypeptide(L)'
;MKQSLMILHSYLLVKLQVKLGAHDKAARLLVRVASNISKFPSHIVPILTSTVIECQRSGLKESAFTYAAMLMKPEYRPNIDVKWKKKLESIVRKPERSEVEDATTPCPVCSFMLPQMRLDCPQCKNNLPYCIITGHHMVADDWSECPFCHFPAVYSEFKKLLESENTCPLLCSAEISSDLI
;
A
#
# COMPACT_ATOMS: atom_id res chain seq x y z
N MET A 1 -14.20 -1.21 13.04
CA MET A 1 -14.03 0.16 12.48
C MET A 1 -12.62 0.49 12.00
N LYS A 2 -11.52 0.12 12.70
CA LYS A 2 -10.14 0.49 12.32
C LYS A 2 -9.69 0.05 10.91
N GLN A 3 -10.16 -1.10 10.41
CA GLN A 3 -9.77 -1.62 9.09
C GLN A 3 -10.27 -0.77 7.90
N SER A 4 -11.47 -0.19 7.96
CA SER A 4 -11.99 0.60 6.83
C SER A 4 -11.24 1.92 6.68
N LEU A 5 -10.87 2.57 7.80
CA LEU A 5 -10.01 3.75 7.79
C LEU A 5 -8.63 3.43 7.22
N MET A 6 -8.04 2.29 7.60
CA MET A 6 -6.73 1.85 7.10
C MET A 6 -6.73 1.57 5.59
N ILE A 7 -7.82 1.03 5.02
CA ILE A 7 -7.91 0.80 3.57
C ILE A 7 -8.07 2.13 2.83
N LEU A 8 -8.92 3.05 3.33
CA LEU A 8 -9.05 4.39 2.74
C LEU A 8 -7.72 5.14 2.78
N HIS A 9 -7.03 5.07 3.92
CA HIS A 9 -5.71 5.65 4.12
C HIS A 9 -4.69 5.06 3.14
N SER A 10 -4.67 3.73 2.98
CA SER A 10 -3.81 3.05 2.00
C SER A 10 -4.08 3.54 0.58
N TYR A 11 -5.35 3.73 0.19
CA TYR A 11 -5.72 4.26 -1.13
C TYR A 11 -5.22 5.69 -1.36
N LEU A 12 -5.29 6.55 -0.33
CA LEU A 12 -4.78 7.92 -0.44
C LEU A 12 -3.25 7.95 -0.52
N LEU A 13 -2.57 7.09 0.24
CA LEU A 13 -1.12 6.93 0.21
C LEU A 13 -0.61 6.49 -1.16
N VAL A 14 -1.37 5.71 -1.94
CA VAL A 14 -0.97 5.34 -3.30
C VAL A 14 -0.68 6.58 -4.15
N LYS A 15 -1.53 7.61 -4.08
CA LYS A 15 -1.31 8.86 -4.85
C LYS A 15 -0.03 9.57 -4.41
N LEU A 16 0.25 9.58 -3.11
CA LEU A 16 1.48 10.17 -2.55
C LEU A 16 2.71 9.38 -3.00
N GLN A 17 2.72 8.06 -2.82
CA GLN A 17 3.86 7.21 -3.16
C GLN A 17 4.15 7.20 -4.66
N VAL A 18 3.12 7.25 -5.52
CA VAL A 18 3.29 7.40 -6.98
C VAL A 18 3.92 8.75 -7.34
N LYS A 19 3.56 9.84 -6.66
CA LYS A 19 4.21 11.16 -6.85
C LYS A 19 5.67 11.14 -6.42
N LEU A 20 5.99 10.45 -5.33
CA LEU A 20 7.36 10.26 -4.82
C LEU A 20 8.19 9.27 -5.67
N GLY A 21 7.59 8.63 -6.68
CA GLY A 21 8.27 7.64 -7.53
C GLY A 21 8.48 6.27 -6.88
N ALA A 22 7.96 6.05 -5.67
CA ALA A 22 8.02 4.80 -4.94
C ALA A 22 6.94 3.82 -5.42
N HIS A 23 7.13 3.29 -6.62
CA HIS A 23 6.21 2.36 -7.28
C HIS A 23 6.03 1.04 -6.52
N ASP A 24 7.08 0.57 -5.84
CA ASP A 24 7.07 -0.64 -5.03
C ASP A 24 6.12 -0.53 -3.84
N LYS A 25 6.20 0.57 -3.07
CA LYS A 25 5.30 0.85 -1.94
C LYS A 25 3.88 1.05 -2.43
N ALA A 26 3.71 1.80 -3.53
CA ALA A 26 2.40 2.03 -4.14
C ALA A 26 1.72 0.73 -4.59
N ALA A 27 2.46 -0.18 -5.24
CA ALA A 27 1.95 -1.47 -5.67
C ALA A 27 1.47 -2.30 -4.48
N ARG A 28 2.27 -2.38 -3.41
CA ARG A 28 1.93 -3.13 -2.19
C ARG A 28 0.70 -2.56 -1.47
N LEU A 29 0.58 -1.23 -1.40
CA LEU A 29 -0.63 -0.56 -0.89
C LEU A 29 -1.86 -0.88 -1.74
N LEU A 30 -1.70 -0.88 -3.07
CA LEU A 30 -2.77 -1.24 -4.01
C LEU A 30 -3.20 -2.69 -3.88
N VAL A 31 -2.29 -3.64 -3.64
CA VAL A 31 -2.61 -5.05 -3.35
C VAL A 31 -3.48 -5.13 -2.10
N ARG A 32 -3.13 -4.40 -1.03
CA ARG A 32 -3.94 -4.38 0.20
C ARG A 32 -5.36 -3.84 -0.04
N VAL A 33 -5.49 -2.76 -0.83
CA VAL A 33 -6.79 -2.19 -1.20
C VAL A 33 -7.57 -3.17 -2.08
N ALA A 34 -6.92 -3.81 -3.04
CA ALA A 34 -7.52 -4.78 -3.95
C ALA A 34 -8.03 -6.04 -3.24
N SER A 35 -7.34 -6.51 -2.19
CA SER A 35 -7.83 -7.59 -1.33
C SER A 35 -9.09 -7.23 -0.54
N ASN A 36 -9.40 -5.93 -0.42
CA ASN A 36 -10.59 -5.42 0.25
C ASN A 36 -11.52 -4.65 -0.71
N ILE A 37 -11.46 -4.97 -2.00
CA ILE A 37 -12.14 -4.19 -3.05
C ILE A 37 -13.67 -4.24 -2.96
N SER A 38 -14.23 -5.22 -2.24
CA SER A 38 -15.67 -5.30 -1.94
C SER A 38 -16.20 -4.05 -1.22
N LYS A 39 -15.33 -3.27 -0.57
CA LYS A 39 -15.69 -2.00 0.07
C LYS A 39 -15.78 -0.81 -0.91
N PHE A 40 -15.30 -0.96 -2.15
CA PHE A 40 -15.27 0.10 -3.18
C PHE A 40 -15.94 -0.36 -4.49
N PRO A 41 -17.25 -0.65 -4.49
CA PRO A 41 -17.92 -1.26 -5.65
C PRO A 41 -17.88 -0.41 -6.92
N SER A 42 -17.87 0.92 -6.80
CA SER A 42 -17.85 1.83 -7.97
C SER A 42 -16.46 2.02 -8.60
N HIS A 43 -15.38 1.66 -7.90
CA HIS A 43 -14.01 1.89 -8.34
C HIS A 43 -13.20 0.60 -8.51
N ILE A 44 -13.86 -0.57 -8.54
CA ILE A 44 -13.22 -1.88 -8.67
C ILE A 44 -12.27 -1.91 -9.88
N VAL A 45 -12.78 -1.59 -11.07
CA VAL A 45 -12.01 -1.73 -12.31
C VAL A 45 -10.81 -0.78 -12.37
N PRO A 46 -10.94 0.53 -12.09
CA PRO A 46 -9.79 1.44 -12.05
C PRO A 46 -8.74 1.06 -11.00
N ILE A 47 -9.16 0.64 -9.80
CA ILE A 47 -8.24 0.24 -8.73
C ILE A 47 -7.48 -1.01 -9.15
N LEU A 48 -8.18 -2.09 -9.53
CA LEU A 48 -7.54 -3.33 -9.96
C LEU A 48 -6.63 -3.13 -11.17
N THR A 49 -7.03 -2.29 -12.13
CA THR A 49 -6.20 -2.00 -13.32
C THR A 49 -4.91 -1.32 -12.90
N SER A 50 -4.99 -0.33 -12.01
CA SER A 50 -3.82 0.35 -11.45
C SER A 50 -2.95 -0.61 -10.63
N THR A 51 -3.56 -1.48 -9.82
CA THR A 51 -2.87 -2.52 -9.06
C THR A 51 -2.03 -3.41 -9.98
N VAL A 52 -2.61 -3.92 -11.07
CA VAL A 52 -1.87 -4.79 -12.01
C VAL A 52 -0.71 -4.06 -12.66
N ILE A 53 -0.91 -2.79 -13.09
CA ILE A 53 0.13 -1.99 -13.74
C ILE A 53 1.30 -1.74 -12.79
N GLU A 54 1.02 -1.29 -11.56
CA GLU A 54 2.05 -0.99 -10.56
C GLU A 54 2.74 -2.27 -10.07
N CYS A 55 2.00 -3.37 -9.89
CA CYS A 55 2.58 -4.67 -9.53
C CYS A 55 3.52 -5.19 -10.61
N GLN A 56 3.15 -5.08 -11.88
CA GLN A 56 4.01 -5.51 -12.99
C GLN A 56 5.26 -4.65 -13.10
N ARG A 57 5.16 -3.34 -12.82
CA ARG A 57 6.31 -2.43 -12.79
C ARG A 57 7.25 -2.72 -11.61
N SER A 58 6.70 -3.14 -10.48
CA SER A 58 7.43 -3.37 -9.23
C SER A 58 7.94 -4.81 -9.07
N GLY A 59 7.71 -5.69 -10.05
CA GLY A 59 8.14 -7.09 -10.00
C GLY A 59 7.26 -8.03 -9.16
N LEU A 60 6.07 -7.58 -8.74
CA LEU A 60 5.06 -8.40 -8.05
C LEU A 60 4.19 -9.15 -9.09
N LYS A 61 4.80 -10.05 -9.86
CA LYS A 61 4.14 -10.67 -11.02
C LYS A 61 3.02 -11.64 -10.62
N GLU A 62 3.16 -12.33 -9.49
CA GLU A 62 2.13 -13.23 -8.96
C GLU A 62 0.85 -12.48 -8.55
N SER A 63 1.01 -11.42 -7.74
CA SER A 63 -0.09 -10.51 -7.41
C SER A 63 -0.71 -9.89 -8.67
N ALA A 64 0.11 -9.44 -9.63
CA ALA A 64 -0.37 -8.88 -10.90
C ALA A 64 -1.23 -9.88 -11.68
N PHE A 65 -0.79 -11.15 -11.78
CA PHE A 65 -1.54 -12.21 -12.44
C PHE A 65 -2.90 -12.45 -11.77
N THR A 66 -2.92 -12.54 -10.43
CA THR A 66 -4.13 -12.81 -9.66
C THR A 66 -5.21 -11.75 -9.91
N TYR A 67 -4.85 -10.47 -9.84
CA TYR A 67 -5.80 -9.38 -10.10
C TYR A 67 -6.13 -9.21 -11.59
N ALA A 68 -5.19 -9.49 -12.50
CA ALA A 68 -5.47 -9.50 -13.93
C ALA A 68 -6.48 -10.60 -14.31
N ALA A 69 -6.35 -11.79 -13.72
CA ALA A 69 -7.30 -12.89 -13.89
C ALA A 69 -8.68 -12.52 -13.32
N MET A 70 -8.73 -11.82 -12.18
CA MET A 70 -9.97 -11.29 -11.63
C MET A 70 -10.66 -10.30 -12.57
N LEU A 71 -9.90 -9.38 -13.17
CA LEU A 71 -10.41 -8.42 -14.16
C LEU A 71 -10.93 -9.08 -15.44
N MET A 72 -10.37 -10.23 -15.84
CA MET A 72 -10.84 -10.97 -17.02
C MET A 72 -12.19 -11.67 -16.85
N LYS A 73 -12.72 -11.72 -15.63
CA LYS A 73 -14.06 -12.26 -15.38
C LYS A 73 -15.10 -11.45 -16.18
N PRO A 74 -16.16 -12.11 -16.68
CA PRO A 74 -17.19 -11.47 -17.51
C PRO A 74 -17.87 -10.28 -16.82
N GLU A 75 -17.88 -10.25 -15.49
CA GLU A 75 -18.40 -9.16 -14.65
C GLU A 75 -17.63 -7.83 -14.86
N TYR A 76 -16.31 -7.89 -14.99
CA TYR A 76 -15.45 -6.70 -15.04
C TYR A 76 -14.92 -6.40 -16.43
N ARG A 77 -14.79 -7.43 -17.29
CA ARG A 77 -14.28 -7.33 -18.66
C ARG A 77 -14.90 -6.23 -19.54
N PRO A 78 -16.22 -5.94 -19.51
CA PRO A 78 -16.80 -4.88 -20.34
C PRO A 78 -16.41 -3.47 -19.89
N ASN A 79 -16.06 -3.29 -18.61
CA ASN A 79 -15.70 -2.00 -18.03
C ASN A 79 -14.20 -1.67 -18.15
N ILE A 80 -13.40 -2.59 -18.70
CA ILE A 80 -11.96 -2.40 -18.91
C ILE A 80 -11.74 -1.64 -20.22
N ASP A 81 -10.91 -0.60 -20.15
CA ASP A 81 -10.46 0.14 -21.33
C ASP A 81 -9.68 -0.79 -22.30
N VAL A 82 -10.00 -0.67 -23.58
CA VAL A 82 -9.39 -1.43 -24.69
C VAL A 82 -7.85 -1.32 -24.68
N LYS A 83 -7.31 -0.18 -24.23
CA LYS A 83 -5.86 0.05 -24.10
C LYS A 83 -5.19 -0.94 -23.13
N TRP A 84 -5.84 -1.25 -22.02
CA TRP A 84 -5.30 -2.12 -20.97
C TRP A 84 -5.69 -3.58 -21.18
N LYS A 85 -6.82 -3.84 -21.84
CA LYS A 85 -7.33 -5.20 -22.10
C LYS A 85 -6.29 -6.13 -22.72
N LYS A 86 -5.59 -5.70 -23.78
CA LYS A 86 -4.55 -6.51 -24.44
C LYS A 86 -3.37 -6.83 -23.51
N LYS A 87 -2.95 -5.87 -22.67
CA LYS A 87 -1.87 -6.08 -21.69
C LYS A 87 -2.28 -7.11 -20.65
N LEU A 88 -3.47 -6.94 -20.08
CA LEU A 88 -4.02 -7.88 -19.09
C LEU A 88 -4.17 -9.30 -19.68
N GLU A 89 -4.65 -9.43 -20.93
CA GLU A 89 -4.76 -10.75 -21.59
C GLU A 89 -3.38 -11.40 -21.76
N SER A 90 -2.35 -10.61 -22.08
CA SER A 90 -0.99 -11.14 -22.20
C SER A 90 -0.43 -11.63 -20.86
N ILE A 91 -0.70 -10.92 -19.76
CA ILE A 91 -0.24 -11.31 -18.41
C ILE A 91 -0.90 -12.63 -18.02
N VAL A 92 -2.22 -12.75 -18.23
CA VAL A 92 -2.95 -13.97 -17.87
C VAL A 92 -2.55 -15.16 -18.75
N ARG A 93 -2.21 -14.92 -20.02
CA ARG A 93 -1.78 -15.98 -20.95
C ARG A 93 -0.38 -16.50 -20.67
N LYS A 94 0.51 -15.66 -20.13
CA LYS A 94 1.89 -16.02 -19.76
C LYS A 94 2.15 -15.64 -18.31
N PRO A 95 1.64 -16.42 -17.34
CA PRO A 95 1.88 -16.15 -15.93
C PRO A 95 3.36 -16.34 -15.60
N GLU A 96 3.95 -15.30 -15.01
CA GLU A 96 5.26 -15.40 -14.36
C GLU A 96 5.05 -15.42 -12.85
N ARG A 97 5.54 -16.46 -12.18
CA ARG A 97 5.40 -16.64 -10.72
C ARG A 97 6.58 -16.07 -9.93
N SER A 98 7.23 -15.03 -10.44
CA SER A 98 8.27 -14.33 -9.70
C SER A 98 7.62 -13.25 -8.85
N GLU A 99 7.78 -13.32 -7.54
CA GLU A 99 7.34 -12.28 -6.62
C GLU A 99 8.52 -11.83 -5.74
N VAL A 100 8.75 -10.53 -5.69
CA VAL A 100 9.76 -9.95 -4.81
C VAL A 100 9.18 -9.92 -3.40
N GLU A 101 9.70 -10.79 -2.53
CA GLU A 101 9.30 -10.84 -1.13
C GLU A 101 9.48 -9.46 -0.47
N ASP A 102 8.54 -9.13 0.42
CA ASP A 102 8.65 -7.96 1.27
C ASP A 102 9.92 -8.05 2.12
N ALA A 103 10.60 -6.92 2.30
CA ALA A 103 11.58 -6.83 3.37
C ALA A 103 10.91 -7.21 4.71
N THR A 104 11.63 -7.89 5.57
CA THR A 104 11.13 -8.25 6.89
C THR A 104 11.63 -7.23 7.90
N THR A 105 10.72 -6.76 8.76
CA THR A 105 11.02 -5.83 9.85
C THR A 105 10.52 -6.42 11.18
N PRO A 106 11.14 -6.04 12.31
CA PRO A 106 10.82 -6.66 13.58
C PRO A 106 9.52 -6.09 14.15
N CYS A 107 8.69 -6.98 14.68
CA CYS A 107 7.48 -6.62 15.40
C CYS A 107 7.81 -5.73 16.61
N PRO A 108 7.10 -4.62 16.84
CA PRO A 108 7.37 -3.71 17.97
C PRO A 108 7.03 -4.32 19.33
N VAL A 109 6.33 -5.46 19.38
CA VAL A 109 5.90 -6.11 20.62
C VAL A 109 6.77 -7.32 20.97
N CYS A 110 7.11 -8.15 19.99
CA CYS A 110 7.81 -9.43 20.21
C CYS A 110 9.09 -9.60 19.40
N SER A 111 9.51 -8.58 18.65
CA SER A 111 10.70 -8.57 17.79
C SER A 111 10.72 -9.67 16.72
N PHE A 112 9.58 -10.32 16.46
CA PHE A 112 9.45 -11.33 15.41
C PHE A 112 9.59 -10.69 14.03
N MET A 113 10.34 -11.32 13.14
CA MET A 113 10.56 -10.83 11.78
C MET A 113 9.33 -11.11 10.92
N LEU A 114 8.66 -10.07 10.47
CA LEU A 114 7.49 -10.19 9.59
C LEU A 114 7.58 -9.20 8.41
N PRO A 115 6.90 -9.48 7.28
CA PRO A 115 6.82 -8.55 6.15
C PRO A 115 6.41 -7.14 6.57
N GLN A 116 7.07 -6.09 6.05
CA GLN A 116 6.76 -4.70 6.43
C GLN A 116 5.28 -4.34 6.21
N MET A 117 4.65 -4.94 5.20
CA MET A 117 3.24 -4.71 4.85
C MET A 117 2.24 -5.52 5.67
N ARG A 118 2.69 -6.41 6.56
CA ARG A 118 1.80 -7.19 7.41
C ARG A 118 1.51 -6.44 8.71
N LEU A 119 0.23 -6.30 9.05
CA LEU A 119 -0.25 -5.57 10.23
C LEU A 119 -0.74 -6.49 11.34
N ASP A 120 -0.76 -7.79 11.12
CA ASP A 120 -1.06 -8.83 12.09
C ASP A 120 0.22 -9.64 12.36
N CYS A 121 0.66 -9.69 13.61
CA CYS A 121 1.80 -10.53 13.94
C CYS A 121 1.32 -11.97 14.20
N PRO A 122 1.83 -12.98 13.47
CA PRO A 122 1.43 -14.38 13.68
C PRO A 122 1.86 -14.93 15.04
N GLN A 123 2.94 -14.38 15.62
CA GLN A 123 3.50 -14.85 16.89
C GLN A 123 2.76 -14.29 18.10
N CYS A 124 2.58 -12.96 18.19
CA CYS A 124 1.89 -12.35 19.34
C CYS A 124 0.38 -12.17 19.12
N LYS A 125 -0.13 -12.45 17.92
CA LYS A 125 -1.55 -12.28 17.53
C LYS A 125 -2.11 -10.87 17.75
N ASN A 126 -1.24 -9.88 17.96
CA ASN A 126 -1.61 -8.48 18.08
C ASN A 126 -1.70 -7.82 16.71
N ASN A 127 -2.63 -6.87 16.60
CA ASN A 127 -2.68 -5.92 15.49
C ASN A 127 -1.64 -4.83 15.73
N LEU A 128 -0.70 -4.72 14.81
CA LEU A 128 0.37 -3.74 14.86
C LEU A 128 -0.13 -2.37 14.38
N PRO A 129 0.33 -1.28 15.02
CA PRO A 129 0.12 0.05 14.49
C PRO A 129 0.83 0.16 13.12
N TYR A 130 0.25 0.96 12.24
CA TYR A 130 0.77 1.18 10.90
C TYR A 130 1.21 2.64 10.72
N CYS A 131 2.23 2.82 9.89
CA CYS A 131 2.77 4.13 9.55
C CYS A 131 1.79 4.91 8.67
N ILE A 132 1.53 6.17 9.03
CA ILE A 132 0.66 7.09 8.28
C ILE A 132 1.22 7.49 6.89
N ILE A 133 2.45 7.11 6.55
CA ILE A 133 3.16 7.55 5.33
C ILE A 133 3.41 6.40 4.38
N THR A 134 3.91 5.28 4.91
CA THR A 134 4.23 4.09 4.11
C THR A 134 3.15 3.02 4.17
N GLY A 135 2.29 3.04 5.21
CA GLY A 135 1.34 1.98 5.49
C GLY A 135 1.98 0.67 5.96
N HIS A 136 3.28 0.68 6.30
CA HIS A 136 3.99 -0.45 6.91
C HIS A 136 3.61 -0.59 8.39
N HIS A 137 3.84 -1.74 9.01
CA HIS A 137 3.80 -1.80 10.47
C HIS A 137 4.93 -0.95 11.06
N MET A 138 4.68 -0.40 12.24
CA MET A 138 5.66 0.38 12.97
C MET A 138 6.76 -0.51 13.54
N VAL A 139 7.99 0.00 13.57
CA VAL A 139 9.15 -0.63 14.21
C VAL A 139 9.49 0.15 15.48
N ALA A 140 9.87 -0.54 16.56
CA ALA A 140 10.20 0.12 17.83
C ALA A 140 11.40 1.07 17.72
N ASP A 141 12.37 0.73 16.88
CA ASP A 141 13.61 1.50 16.69
C ASP A 141 13.43 2.76 15.81
N ASP A 142 12.37 2.81 14.99
CA ASP A 142 12.13 3.88 14.02
C ASP A 142 10.69 4.40 14.18
N TRP A 143 10.40 4.87 15.39
CA TRP A 143 9.08 5.34 15.81
C TRP A 143 9.05 6.86 15.92
N SER A 144 8.05 7.46 15.29
CA SER A 144 7.66 8.86 15.48
C SER A 144 6.14 8.98 15.48
N GLU A 145 5.66 10.15 15.87
CA GLU A 145 4.24 10.46 15.85
C GLU A 145 4.03 11.90 15.44
N CYS A 146 2.91 12.16 14.75
CA CYS A 146 2.57 13.50 14.33
C CYS A 146 2.13 14.34 15.54
N PRO A 147 2.70 15.54 15.79
CA PRO A 147 2.37 16.36 16.97
C PRO A 147 0.92 16.89 16.97
N PHE A 148 0.24 16.90 15.81
CA PHE A 148 -1.13 17.40 15.69
C PHE A 148 -2.19 16.31 15.74
N CYS A 149 -1.94 15.15 15.12
CA CYS A 149 -2.91 14.07 15.04
C CYS A 149 -2.53 12.82 15.84
N HIS A 150 -1.37 12.80 16.49
CA HIS A 150 -0.83 11.70 17.29
C HIS A 150 -0.83 10.34 16.56
N PHE A 151 -0.80 10.38 15.22
CA PHE A 151 -0.74 9.16 14.43
C PHE A 151 0.71 8.69 14.32
N PRO A 152 0.96 7.38 14.47
CA PRO A 152 2.29 6.83 14.37
C PRO A 152 2.80 6.88 12.93
N ALA A 153 4.07 7.26 12.79
CA ALA A 153 4.80 7.36 11.55
C ALA A 153 6.23 6.81 11.74
N VAL A 154 6.79 6.21 10.70
CA VAL A 154 8.20 5.81 10.72
C VAL A 154 9.04 7.08 10.61
N TYR A 155 9.93 7.34 11.57
CA TYR A 155 10.66 8.61 11.68
C TYR A 155 11.48 8.90 10.42
N SER A 156 12.22 7.90 9.93
CA SER A 156 13.05 8.05 8.73
C SER A 156 12.24 8.42 7.48
N GLU A 157 11.04 7.89 7.33
CA GLU A 157 10.15 8.17 6.20
C GLU A 157 9.38 9.48 6.40
N PHE A 158 9.08 9.84 7.65
CA PHE A 158 8.44 11.11 7.97
C PHE A 158 9.37 12.29 7.69
N LYS A 159 10.64 12.17 8.05
CA LYS A 159 11.66 13.16 7.74
C LYS A 159 11.82 13.36 6.22
N LYS A 160 11.94 12.28 5.45
CA LYS A 160 12.01 12.36 3.97
C LYS A 160 10.78 13.03 3.36
N LEU A 161 9.60 12.77 3.93
CA LEU A 161 8.39 13.39 3.44
C LEU A 161 8.43 14.90 3.66
N LEU A 162 8.81 15.37 4.85
CA LEU A 162 8.92 16.80 5.17
C LEU A 162 9.94 17.53 4.29
N GLU A 163 11.05 16.87 3.96
CA GLU A 163 12.04 17.41 3.02
C GLU A 163 11.42 17.71 1.63
N SER A 164 10.32 17.04 1.26
CA SER A 164 9.62 17.21 -0.02
C SER A 164 8.32 18.02 0.09
N GLU A 165 7.50 17.75 1.10
CA GLU A 165 6.21 18.38 1.37
C GLU A 165 6.11 18.59 2.90
N ASN A 166 6.13 19.85 3.35
CA ASN A 166 6.02 20.25 4.77
C ASN A 166 4.63 20.02 5.38
N THR A 167 3.82 19.14 4.79
CA THR A 167 2.41 19.00 5.12
C THR A 167 2.15 17.57 5.55
N CYS A 168 1.44 17.39 6.67
CA CYS A 168 1.00 16.05 7.05
C CYS A 168 0.09 15.50 5.94
N PRO A 169 0.40 14.33 5.37
CA PRO A 169 -0.23 13.94 4.11
C PRO A 169 -1.73 13.67 4.25
N LEU A 170 -2.28 13.40 5.46
CA LEU A 170 -3.64 12.85 5.54
C LEU A 170 -4.58 13.29 6.66
N LEU A 171 -4.18 13.49 7.93
CA LEU A 171 -5.17 13.75 9.01
C LEU A 171 -5.30 15.19 9.50
N CYS A 172 -4.21 15.96 9.51
CA CYS A 172 -4.24 17.33 10.05
C CYS A 172 -4.09 18.42 9.00
N SER A 173 -3.60 18.09 7.78
CA SER A 173 -3.29 19.06 6.71
C SER A 173 -2.50 20.28 7.20
N ALA A 174 -1.88 20.17 8.38
CA ALA A 174 -1.16 21.22 9.05
C ALA A 174 0.27 21.21 8.53
N GLU A 175 0.85 22.40 8.41
CA GLU A 175 2.27 22.55 8.15
C GLU A 175 3.04 22.05 9.36
N ILE A 176 3.89 21.05 9.16
CA ILE A 176 4.74 20.47 10.19
C ILE A 176 6.17 20.86 9.85
N SER A 177 6.84 21.56 10.77
CA SER A 177 8.29 21.78 10.65
C SER A 177 9.03 20.51 11.08
N SER A 178 10.16 20.23 10.44
CA SER A 178 11.05 19.10 10.78
C SER A 178 11.56 19.14 12.22
N ASP A 179 11.47 20.29 12.90
CA ASP A 179 11.93 20.48 14.28
C ASP A 179 10.92 19.99 15.35
N LEU A 180 9.73 19.55 14.94
CA LEU A 180 8.63 19.17 15.84
C LEU A 180 8.46 17.64 15.99
N ILE A 181 9.39 16.83 15.46
CA ILE A 181 9.30 15.36 15.37
C ILE A 181 10.55 14.70 15.93
#